data_AF-A0A9W6E9N6-F1
#
_entry.id   AF-A0A9W6E9N6-F1
#
_cell.length_a   1.000
_cell.length_b   1.000
_cell.length_c   1.000
_cell.angle_alpha   90.00
_cell.angle_beta   90.00
_cell.angle_gamma   90.00
#
_symmetry.space_group_name_H-M   'P 1'
#
loop_
_entity.id
_entity.type
_entity.pdbx_description
1 polymer ?
#
loop_
_entity_poly.entity_id
_entity_poly.type
_entity_poly.pdbx_seq_one_letter_code
_entity_poly.pdbx_strand_id
1 'polypeptide(L)'
;MSIKTIKDVSEARVDIVFVHGLETDRKSWRTEDDVFWPATVLPKLVNNARILAFESDDITVDTIWNTEDLMTDVSDGLCDELVGVRNGDVAKRPIIFIAHCLGGLICEHALVRAANDDDKKQVADCTLGLMLLGTPYYSPANISEATKYFRLAQQDIPSPEDLQAMSQYILEYGQEFDQFRQTAPLKLKIFFEGAPTKVNGEEFKVVESAVVALPDTQKQLVRIGYSHHGMSCFKDENDKEFKKIFNPLKSWLGSLPSPEEKGTVNNISNASFAGSTNSGLQLGQNAGALNGFSFGR
;
A
#
# COMPACT_ATOMS: atom_id res chain seq x y z
N MET A 1 4.36 10.75 11.15
CA MET A 1 3.64 9.71 10.39
C MET A 1 3.40 8.46 11.23
N SER A 2 2.32 7.70 10.96
CA SER A 2 2.04 6.40 11.61
C SER A 2 1.10 5.51 10.80
N ILE A 3 1.15 4.20 10.98
CA ILE A 3 0.11 3.29 10.47
C ILE A 3 -0.98 3.01 11.51
N LYS A 4 -2.23 3.21 11.12
CA LYS A 4 -3.42 2.81 11.88
C LYS A 4 -4.02 1.53 11.34
N THR A 5 -4.32 0.61 12.23
CA THR A 5 -5.14 -0.56 11.90
C THR A 5 -6.62 -0.19 11.92
N ILE A 6 -7.26 -0.24 10.76
CA ILE A 6 -8.71 0.03 10.61
C ILE A 6 -9.52 -1.24 10.89
N LYS A 7 -9.04 -2.37 10.37
CA LYS A 7 -9.64 -3.68 10.59
C LYS A 7 -8.53 -4.71 10.68
N ASP A 8 -8.51 -5.47 11.76
CA ASP A 8 -7.65 -6.64 11.89
C ASP A 8 -8.48 -7.93 11.80
N VAL A 9 -7.86 -8.95 11.23
CA VAL A 9 -8.43 -10.29 11.03
C VAL A 9 -7.30 -11.30 11.24
N SER A 10 -7.48 -12.25 12.16
CA SER A 10 -6.43 -13.24 12.49
C SER A 10 -5.99 -14.05 11.26
N GLU A 11 -6.95 -14.46 10.44
CA GLU A 11 -6.72 -15.22 9.20
C GLU A 11 -6.58 -14.30 7.97
N ALA A 12 -6.14 -13.05 8.16
CA ALA A 12 -5.89 -12.15 7.03
C ALA A 12 -4.82 -12.74 6.10
N ARG A 13 -5.15 -12.80 4.81
CA ARG A 13 -4.29 -13.31 3.73
C ARG A 13 -3.61 -12.20 2.93
N VAL A 14 -4.00 -10.95 3.17
CA VAL A 14 -3.50 -9.77 2.47
C VAL A 14 -3.62 -8.55 3.40
N ASP A 15 -2.69 -7.62 3.27
CA ASP A 15 -2.81 -6.28 3.84
C ASP A 15 -3.26 -5.32 2.75
N ILE A 16 -4.36 -4.60 2.99
CA ILE A 16 -4.81 -3.49 2.14
C ILE A 16 -4.40 -2.20 2.85
N VAL A 17 -3.49 -1.44 2.25
CA VAL A 17 -2.91 -0.23 2.84
C VAL A 17 -3.44 0.99 2.11
N PHE A 18 -4.15 1.85 2.83
CA PHE A 18 -4.64 3.12 2.34
C PHE A 18 -3.61 4.22 2.58
N VAL A 19 -3.28 5.00 1.55
CA VAL A 19 -2.33 6.12 1.62
C VAL A 19 -3.00 7.38 1.09
N HIS A 20 -3.28 8.34 1.98
CA HIS A 20 -4.10 9.51 1.70
C HIS A 20 -3.36 10.55 0.84
N GLY A 21 -4.13 11.51 0.31
CA GLY A 21 -3.62 12.64 -0.46
C GLY A 21 -3.23 13.84 0.40
N LEU A 22 -3.40 15.05 -0.15
CA LEU A 22 -3.17 16.32 0.55
C LEU A 22 -4.03 16.52 1.82
N GLU A 23 -5.17 15.84 1.92
CA GLU A 23 -6.08 15.97 3.06
C GLU A 23 -5.84 14.84 4.08
N THR A 24 -5.39 15.21 5.28
CA THR A 24 -5.05 14.28 6.36
C THR A 24 -6.29 13.76 7.11
N ASP A 25 -6.10 12.91 8.13
CA ASP A 25 -7.12 12.40 9.06
C ASP A 25 -8.35 11.76 8.38
N ARG A 26 -8.07 10.81 7.47
CA ARG A 26 -9.08 9.98 6.77
C ARG A 26 -10.04 10.74 5.87
N LYS A 27 -9.90 12.05 5.72
CA LYS A 27 -10.75 12.89 4.87
C LYS A 27 -10.72 12.45 3.41
N SER A 28 -9.55 12.03 2.91
CA SER A 28 -9.42 11.46 1.55
C SER A 28 -10.30 10.22 1.31
N TRP A 29 -10.86 9.60 2.34
CA TRP A 29 -11.62 8.36 2.25
C TRP A 29 -13.03 8.47 2.83
N ARG A 30 -13.47 9.69 3.16
CA ARG A 30 -14.69 9.94 3.92
C ARG A 30 -15.64 10.82 3.13
N THR A 31 -16.88 10.38 2.98
CA THR A 31 -17.91 11.17 2.33
C THR A 31 -18.34 12.37 3.19
N GLU A 32 -19.04 13.33 2.59
CA GLU A 32 -19.67 14.45 3.33
C GLU A 32 -20.66 13.97 4.40
N ASP A 33 -21.30 12.81 4.18
CA ASP A 33 -22.18 12.13 5.13
C ASP A 33 -21.42 11.34 6.23
N ASP A 34 -20.13 11.63 6.43
CA ASP A 34 -19.24 11.00 7.42
C ASP A 34 -18.98 9.49 7.20
N VAL A 35 -19.20 8.97 5.98
CA VAL A 35 -18.96 7.54 5.70
C VAL A 35 -17.50 7.30 5.35
N PHE A 36 -16.76 6.65 6.27
CA PHE A 36 -15.39 6.16 6.04
C PHE A 36 -15.42 4.72 5.51
N TRP A 37 -15.50 4.58 4.18
CA TRP A 37 -15.73 3.30 3.50
C TRP A 37 -14.67 2.21 3.75
N PRO A 38 -13.38 2.51 4.05
CA PRO A 38 -12.42 1.48 4.45
C PRO A 38 -12.83 0.73 5.74
N ALA A 39 -13.59 1.37 6.62
CA ALA A 39 -14.10 0.76 7.86
C ALA A 39 -15.55 0.26 7.73
N THR A 40 -16.37 0.89 6.89
CA THR A 40 -17.83 0.66 6.88
C THR A 40 -18.35 -0.15 5.69
N VAL A 41 -17.65 -0.12 4.54
CA VAL A 41 -18.09 -0.78 3.30
C VAL A 41 -17.15 -1.94 2.97
N LEU A 42 -15.84 -1.67 2.85
CA LEU A 42 -14.86 -2.68 2.43
C LEU A 42 -14.85 -3.95 3.30
N PRO A 43 -14.93 -3.86 4.65
CA PRO A 43 -14.90 -5.06 5.51
C PRO A 43 -16.11 -5.98 5.33
N LYS A 44 -17.23 -5.48 4.79
CA LYS A 44 -18.42 -6.30 4.48
C LYS A 44 -18.23 -7.15 3.22
N LEU A 45 -17.33 -6.71 2.33
CA LEU A 45 -17.08 -7.32 1.03
C LEU A 45 -15.80 -8.16 1.01
N VAL A 46 -14.85 -7.86 1.91
CA VAL A 46 -13.55 -8.53 2.04
C VAL A 46 -13.36 -8.93 3.50
N ASN A 47 -13.53 -10.22 3.78
CA ASN A 47 -13.49 -10.77 5.15
C ASN A 47 -12.13 -11.36 5.55
N ASN A 48 -11.19 -11.48 4.62
CA ASN A 48 -9.88 -12.11 4.81
C ASN A 48 -8.71 -11.14 4.55
N ALA A 49 -8.93 -9.84 4.76
CA ALA A 49 -7.91 -8.81 4.64
C ALA A 49 -7.74 -8.05 5.96
N ARG A 50 -6.49 -7.71 6.28
CA ARG A 50 -6.20 -6.67 7.27
C ARG A 50 -6.20 -5.34 6.52
N ILE A 51 -6.86 -4.33 7.09
CA ILE A 51 -6.98 -3.00 6.50
C ILE A 51 -6.20 -2.03 7.36
N LEU A 52 -5.23 -1.37 6.73
CA LEU A 52 -4.32 -0.41 7.32
C LEU A 52 -4.50 0.95 6.63
N ALA A 53 -4.24 2.03 7.36
CA ALA A 53 -4.18 3.38 6.81
C ALA A 53 -2.88 4.04 7.28
N PHE A 54 -2.07 4.52 6.34
CA PHE A 54 -0.93 5.37 6.64
C PHE A 54 -1.43 6.81 6.81
N GLU A 55 -1.08 7.44 7.93
CA GLU A 55 -1.43 8.81 8.28
C GLU A 55 -0.15 9.63 8.44
N SER A 56 0.00 10.69 7.65
CA SER A 56 1.13 11.61 7.70
C SER A 56 0.70 13.04 7.37
N ASP A 57 0.96 13.99 8.26
CA ASP A 57 0.71 15.41 7.97
C ASP A 57 1.69 16.00 6.95
N ASP A 58 2.74 15.25 6.61
CA ASP A 58 3.82 15.68 5.71
C ASP A 58 3.51 15.37 4.24
N ILE A 59 2.36 14.79 3.89
CA ILE A 59 1.95 14.63 2.47
C ILE A 59 1.36 15.97 1.98
N THR A 60 2.24 16.91 1.66
CA THR A 60 1.89 18.28 1.22
C THR A 60 2.51 18.61 -0.14
N VAL A 61 2.05 19.70 -0.78
CA VAL A 61 2.71 20.19 -2.00
C VAL A 61 4.15 20.64 -1.74
N ASP A 62 4.43 21.20 -0.57
CA ASP A 62 5.77 21.70 -0.21
C ASP A 62 6.77 20.57 0.08
N THR A 63 6.28 19.42 0.51
CA THR A 63 7.08 18.20 0.66
C THR A 63 7.38 17.57 -0.69
N ILE A 64 6.37 17.47 -1.56
CA ILE A 64 6.50 16.80 -2.86
C ILE A 64 7.33 17.64 -3.83
N TRP A 65 7.06 18.94 -3.93
CA TRP A 65 7.80 19.88 -4.77
C TRP A 65 8.81 20.65 -3.94
N ASN A 66 9.89 19.96 -3.56
CA ASN A 66 10.97 20.51 -2.74
C ASN A 66 12.34 20.31 -3.38
N THR A 67 13.27 21.24 -3.18
CA THR A 67 14.65 21.13 -3.66
C THR A 67 15.57 20.31 -2.75
N GLU A 68 15.12 19.94 -1.55
CA GLU A 68 15.87 19.17 -0.55
C GLU A 68 15.38 17.72 -0.40
N ASP A 69 14.52 17.25 -1.30
CA ASP A 69 13.98 15.87 -1.30
C ASP A 69 13.33 15.46 0.04
N LEU A 70 12.41 16.28 0.54
CA LEU A 70 11.62 15.95 1.73
C LEU A 70 10.65 14.77 1.49
N MET A 71 10.37 14.46 0.23
CA MET A 71 9.56 13.32 -0.16
C MET A 71 10.17 11.98 0.25
N THR A 72 11.51 11.87 0.23
CA THR A 72 12.23 10.69 0.73
C THR A 72 11.85 10.35 2.17
N ASP A 73 11.78 11.33 3.07
CA ASP A 73 11.48 11.08 4.49
C ASP A 73 10.10 10.44 4.68
N VAL A 74 9.10 10.91 3.94
CA VAL A 74 7.74 10.38 4.01
C VAL A 74 7.65 8.98 3.39
N SER A 75 8.35 8.74 2.28
CA SER A 75 8.43 7.43 1.64
C SER A 75 9.13 6.40 2.54
N ASP A 76 10.25 6.76 3.18
CA ASP A 76 10.95 5.90 4.12
C ASP A 76 10.10 5.61 5.35
N GLY A 77 9.44 6.62 5.92
CA GLY A 77 8.60 6.40 7.08
C GLY A 77 7.35 5.55 6.78
N LEU A 78 6.81 5.57 5.56
CA LEU A 78 5.80 4.59 5.13
C LEU A 78 6.36 3.16 5.18
N CYS A 79 7.57 2.94 4.67
CA CYS A 79 8.22 1.63 4.71
C CYS A 79 8.54 1.20 6.15
N ASP A 80 9.09 2.09 6.97
CA ASP A 80 9.46 1.79 8.36
C ASP A 80 8.25 1.42 9.20
N GLU A 81 7.15 2.16 9.08
CA GLU A 81 5.90 1.84 9.76
C GLU A 81 5.33 0.50 9.29
N LEU A 82 5.40 0.19 7.97
CA LEU A 82 4.96 -1.10 7.43
C LEU A 82 5.79 -2.26 7.97
N VAL A 83 7.12 -2.12 7.98
CA VAL A 83 8.05 -3.11 8.54
C VAL A 83 7.73 -3.31 10.03
N GLY A 84 7.53 -2.22 10.78
CA GLY A 84 7.20 -2.24 12.20
C GLY A 84 5.92 -3.01 12.53
N VAL A 85 4.88 -2.94 11.68
CA VAL A 85 3.59 -3.65 11.88
C VAL A 85 3.50 -5.01 11.17
N ARG A 86 4.56 -5.44 10.49
CA ARG A 86 4.63 -6.69 9.71
C ARG A 86 5.78 -7.58 10.19
N ASN A 87 5.57 -8.21 11.33
CA ASN A 87 6.53 -9.13 11.93
C ASN A 87 6.10 -10.61 11.79
N GLY A 88 7.08 -11.52 11.83
CA GLY A 88 6.84 -12.97 11.79
C GLY A 88 6.15 -13.43 10.50
N ASP A 89 5.14 -14.27 10.62
CA ASP A 89 4.39 -14.82 9.46
C ASP A 89 3.67 -13.72 8.65
N VAL A 90 3.37 -12.57 9.27
CA VAL A 90 2.71 -11.44 8.61
C VAL A 90 3.66 -10.69 7.67
N ALA A 91 4.98 -10.78 7.86
CA ALA A 91 5.99 -10.13 7.03
C ALA A 91 5.92 -10.54 5.56
N LYS A 92 5.47 -11.77 5.29
CA LYS A 92 5.36 -12.34 3.93
C LYS A 92 3.97 -12.18 3.30
N ARG A 93 3.02 -11.59 4.02
CA ARG A 93 1.64 -11.46 3.55
C ARG A 93 1.57 -10.47 2.39
N PRO A 94 0.92 -10.79 1.25
CA PRO A 94 0.78 -9.84 0.15
C PRO A 94 0.24 -8.46 0.57
N ILE A 95 0.76 -7.39 -0.03
CA ILE A 95 0.34 -6.00 0.18
C ILE A 95 -0.39 -5.51 -1.08
N ILE A 96 -1.52 -4.84 -0.88
CA ILE A 96 -2.19 -4.06 -1.92
C ILE A 96 -2.30 -2.62 -1.42
N PHE A 97 -1.72 -1.68 -2.15
CA PHE A 97 -1.87 -0.26 -1.88
C PHE A 97 -3.09 0.30 -2.61
N ILE A 98 -3.87 1.12 -1.91
CA ILE A 98 -4.87 2.01 -2.49
C ILE A 98 -4.47 3.42 -2.09
N ALA A 99 -3.90 4.15 -3.04
CA ALA A 99 -3.32 5.46 -2.80
C ALA A 99 -4.08 6.53 -3.58
N HIS A 100 -4.27 7.70 -2.95
CA HIS A 100 -4.99 8.82 -3.55
C HIS A 100 -4.07 10.02 -3.73
N CYS A 101 -4.23 10.76 -4.83
CA CYS A 101 -3.57 12.04 -5.07
C CYS A 101 -2.04 11.89 -4.90
N LEU A 102 -1.39 12.77 -4.14
CA LEU A 102 0.04 12.78 -3.86
C LEU A 102 0.52 11.55 -3.04
N GLY A 103 -0.38 10.90 -2.29
CA GLY A 103 -0.06 9.65 -1.60
C GLY A 103 0.35 8.53 -2.54
N GLY A 104 -0.11 8.58 -3.80
CA GLY A 104 0.35 7.64 -4.83
C GLY A 104 1.82 7.84 -5.18
N LEU A 105 2.29 9.07 -5.27
CA LEU A 105 3.72 9.37 -5.51
C LEU A 105 4.58 8.84 -4.34
N ILE A 106 4.11 9.02 -3.10
CA ILE A 106 4.76 8.46 -1.91
C ILE A 106 4.88 6.93 -2.03
N CYS A 107 3.81 6.24 -2.44
CA CYS A 107 3.84 4.79 -2.65
C CYS A 107 4.80 4.36 -3.76
N GLU A 108 4.77 5.03 -4.91
CA GLU A 108 5.65 4.73 -6.05
C GLU A 108 7.12 4.82 -5.62
N HIS A 109 7.51 5.93 -4.99
CA HIS A 109 8.86 6.13 -4.51
C HIS A 109 9.24 5.17 -3.37
N ALA A 110 8.35 4.95 -2.40
CA ALA A 110 8.58 4.01 -1.30
C ALA A 110 8.85 2.58 -1.81
N LEU A 111 8.16 2.14 -2.87
CA LEU A 111 8.40 0.81 -3.46
C LEU A 111 9.78 0.71 -4.12
N VAL A 112 10.20 1.74 -4.86
CA VAL A 112 11.54 1.80 -5.46
C VAL A 112 12.61 1.75 -4.36
N ARG A 113 12.46 2.58 -3.32
CA ARG A 113 13.40 2.62 -2.19
C ARG A 113 13.48 1.30 -1.46
N ALA A 114 12.33 0.74 -1.08
CA ALA A 114 12.25 -0.55 -0.41
C ALA A 114 12.90 -1.66 -1.24
N ALA A 115 12.77 -1.65 -2.56
CA ALA A 115 13.39 -2.67 -3.42
C ALA A 115 14.93 -2.68 -3.33
N ASN A 116 15.53 -1.53 -2.98
CA ASN A 116 16.97 -1.28 -2.91
C ASN A 116 17.51 -1.19 -1.46
N ASP A 117 16.67 -1.44 -0.46
CA ASP A 117 17.02 -1.41 0.97
C ASP A 117 16.68 -2.79 1.59
N ASP A 118 17.70 -3.54 2.00
CA ASP A 118 17.55 -4.91 2.51
C ASP A 118 16.62 -5.00 3.74
N ASP A 119 16.59 -3.95 4.59
CA ASP A 119 15.76 -3.93 5.80
C ASP A 119 14.28 -3.68 5.46
N LYS A 120 14.01 -2.98 4.35
CA LYS A 120 12.66 -2.63 3.88
C LYS A 120 12.17 -3.51 2.72
N LYS A 121 13.03 -4.37 2.17
CA LYS A 121 12.78 -5.16 0.96
C LYS A 121 11.49 -5.96 0.99
N GLN A 122 11.08 -6.43 2.16
CA GLN A 122 9.81 -7.12 2.34
C GLN A 122 8.59 -6.31 1.87
N VAL A 123 8.64 -4.98 1.93
CA VAL A 123 7.55 -4.11 1.46
C VAL A 123 7.42 -4.22 -0.06
N ALA A 124 8.53 -4.05 -0.79
CA ALA A 124 8.54 -4.18 -2.24
C ALA A 124 8.22 -5.62 -2.69
N ASP A 125 8.91 -6.61 -2.13
CA ASP A 125 8.77 -8.02 -2.51
C ASP A 125 7.37 -8.58 -2.23
N CYS A 126 6.70 -8.11 -1.17
CA CYS A 126 5.34 -8.55 -0.85
C CYS A 126 4.26 -7.71 -1.53
N THR A 127 4.60 -6.62 -2.23
CA THR A 127 3.59 -5.79 -2.90
C THR A 127 3.04 -6.49 -4.14
N LEU A 128 1.81 -6.95 -4.02
CA LEU A 128 1.05 -7.59 -5.10
C LEU A 128 0.48 -6.56 -6.08
N GLY A 129 0.05 -5.40 -5.58
CA GLY A 129 -0.57 -4.41 -6.45
C GLY A 129 -0.69 -3.02 -5.85
N LEU A 130 -0.83 -2.05 -6.76
CA LEU A 130 -0.97 -0.63 -6.49
C LEU A 130 -2.17 -0.09 -7.28
N MET A 131 -3.10 0.54 -6.58
CA MET A 131 -4.25 1.24 -7.14
C MET A 131 -4.08 2.74 -6.92
N LEU A 132 -3.85 3.47 -7.99
CA LEU A 132 -3.59 4.92 -7.98
C LEU A 132 -4.86 5.69 -8.30
N LEU A 133 -5.40 6.45 -7.35
CA LEU A 133 -6.61 7.23 -7.50
C LEU A 133 -6.25 8.70 -7.68
N GLY A 134 -6.30 9.20 -8.91
CA GLY A 134 -5.96 10.59 -9.20
C GLY A 134 -4.50 10.91 -8.88
N THR A 135 -3.59 9.96 -9.04
CA THR A 135 -2.15 10.20 -8.88
C THR A 135 -1.56 10.60 -10.24
N PRO A 136 -0.79 11.69 -10.33
CA PRO A 136 -0.22 12.13 -11.59
C PRO A 136 1.04 11.32 -11.92
N TYR A 137 1.38 11.25 -13.20
CA TYR A 137 2.70 10.86 -13.68
C TYR A 137 3.33 12.03 -14.43
N TYR A 138 4.45 12.53 -13.90
CA TYR A 138 5.10 13.69 -14.48
C TYR A 138 6.22 13.33 -15.44
N SER A 139 6.28 14.12 -16.50
CA SER A 139 7.37 14.18 -17.46
C SER A 139 7.72 15.65 -17.70
N PRO A 140 8.89 15.95 -18.28
CA PRO A 140 9.21 17.33 -18.65
C PRO A 140 8.14 18.00 -19.53
N ALA A 141 7.38 17.22 -20.31
CA ALA A 141 6.35 17.73 -21.22
C ALA A 141 5.04 18.14 -20.53
N ASN A 142 4.77 17.68 -19.30
CA ASN A 142 3.51 17.94 -18.60
C ASN A 142 3.70 18.52 -17.19
N ILE A 143 4.91 18.91 -16.81
CA ILE A 143 5.18 19.36 -15.44
C ILE A 143 4.40 20.61 -15.04
N SER A 144 4.01 21.47 -15.98
CA SER A 144 3.14 22.62 -15.73
C SER A 144 1.79 22.24 -15.11
N GLU A 145 1.33 21.00 -15.31
CA GLU A 145 0.10 20.47 -14.71
C GLU A 145 0.21 20.34 -13.18
N ALA A 146 1.43 20.30 -12.61
CA ALA A 146 1.66 20.31 -11.17
C ALA A 146 1.07 21.55 -10.47
N THR A 147 0.98 22.68 -11.16
CA THR A 147 0.33 23.90 -10.64
C THR A 147 -1.11 23.67 -10.16
N LYS A 148 -1.80 22.67 -10.70
CA LYS A 148 -3.16 22.28 -10.27
C LYS A 148 -3.19 21.76 -8.84
N TYR A 149 -2.12 21.14 -8.34
CA TYR A 149 -2.02 20.67 -6.95
C TYR A 149 -1.77 21.82 -5.98
N PHE A 150 -0.97 22.81 -6.35
CA PHE A 150 -0.82 24.06 -5.58
C PHE A 150 -2.17 24.78 -5.46
N ARG A 151 -2.93 24.87 -6.57
CA ARG A 151 -4.30 25.41 -6.56
C ARG A 151 -5.23 24.58 -5.67
N LEU A 152 -5.15 23.25 -5.74
CA LEU A 152 -5.95 22.34 -4.91
C LEU A 152 -5.65 22.51 -3.41
N ALA A 153 -4.36 22.65 -3.07
CA ALA A 153 -3.86 22.92 -1.72
C ALA A 153 -4.12 24.36 -1.26
N GLN A 154 -4.65 25.22 -2.13
CA GLN A 154 -4.85 26.66 -1.89
C GLN A 154 -3.56 27.36 -1.46
N GLN A 155 -2.44 26.96 -2.06
CA GLN A 155 -1.11 27.56 -1.88
C GLN A 155 -0.76 28.46 -3.06
N ASP A 156 0.27 29.28 -2.88
CA ASP A 156 0.83 30.09 -3.95
C ASP A 156 1.36 29.19 -5.07
N ILE A 157 1.03 29.56 -6.32
CA ILE A 157 1.48 28.81 -7.49
C ILE A 157 2.89 29.30 -7.85
N PRO A 158 3.90 28.42 -7.87
CA PRO A 158 5.26 28.80 -8.23
C PRO A 158 5.37 29.29 -9.67
N SER A 159 6.41 30.07 -9.97
CA SER A 159 6.76 30.39 -11.34
C SER A 159 7.10 29.12 -12.14
N PRO A 160 6.97 29.12 -13.48
CA PRO A 160 7.39 27.98 -14.29
C PRO A 160 8.85 27.56 -14.04
N GLU A 161 9.76 28.53 -13.85
CA GLU A 161 11.17 28.28 -13.56
C GLU A 161 11.36 27.59 -12.20
N ASP A 162 10.70 28.10 -11.15
CA ASP A 162 10.79 27.52 -9.80
C ASP A 162 10.16 26.12 -9.77
N LEU A 163 9.00 25.95 -10.42
CA LEU A 163 8.33 24.65 -10.51
C LEU A 163 9.23 23.62 -11.19
N GLN A 164 9.91 23.99 -12.28
CA GLN A 164 10.86 23.13 -12.97
C GLN A 164 11.99 22.70 -12.02
N ALA A 165 12.56 23.64 -11.26
CA ALA A 165 13.65 23.37 -10.31
C ALA A 165 13.21 22.44 -9.16
N MET A 166 12.04 22.69 -8.58
CA MET A 166 11.48 21.88 -7.48
C MET A 166 11.01 20.48 -7.93
N SER A 167 10.81 20.27 -9.23
CA SER A 167 10.26 19.02 -9.77
C SER A 167 11.31 17.98 -10.14
N GLN A 168 12.61 18.28 -9.96
CA GLN A 168 13.69 17.41 -10.42
C GLN A 168 13.55 15.98 -9.84
N TYR A 169 13.35 15.87 -8.52
CA TYR A 169 13.22 14.58 -7.84
C TYR A 169 11.97 13.81 -8.25
N ILE A 170 10.82 14.48 -8.39
CA ILE A 170 9.57 13.82 -8.82
C ILE A 170 9.72 13.22 -10.22
N LEU A 171 10.40 13.92 -11.13
CA LEU A 171 10.66 13.42 -12.48
C LEU A 171 11.59 12.21 -12.46
N GLU A 172 12.60 12.20 -11.58
CA GLU A 172 13.51 11.08 -11.37
C GLU A 172 12.78 9.87 -10.78
N TYR A 173 12.04 10.03 -9.68
CA TYR A 173 11.28 8.96 -9.03
C TYR A 173 10.21 8.36 -9.93
N GLY A 174 9.56 9.17 -10.76
CA GLY A 174 8.63 8.67 -11.77
C GLY A 174 9.31 7.72 -12.75
N GLN A 175 10.52 8.05 -13.21
CA GLN A 175 11.29 7.19 -14.12
C GLN A 175 11.80 5.92 -13.43
N GLU A 176 12.26 6.02 -12.19
CA GLU A 176 12.71 4.86 -11.41
C GLU A 176 11.54 3.90 -11.13
N PHE A 177 10.37 4.42 -10.78
CA PHE A 177 9.17 3.60 -10.59
C PHE A 177 8.75 2.92 -11.89
N ASP A 178 8.85 3.62 -13.03
CA ASP A 178 8.58 3.05 -14.34
C ASP A 178 9.51 1.86 -14.66
N GLN A 179 10.79 1.95 -14.31
CA GLN A 179 11.75 0.86 -14.45
C GLN A 179 11.45 -0.29 -13.47
N PHE A 180 11.16 0.03 -12.22
CA PHE A 180 10.81 -0.94 -11.19
C PHE A 180 9.62 -1.80 -11.60
N ARG A 181 8.50 -1.19 -12.01
CA ARG A 181 7.27 -1.92 -12.37
C ARG A 181 7.42 -2.79 -13.62
N GLN A 182 8.40 -2.54 -14.48
CA GLN A 182 8.68 -3.36 -15.67
C GLN A 182 9.35 -4.69 -15.30
N THR A 183 10.03 -4.75 -14.16
CA THR A 183 10.76 -5.92 -13.68
C THR A 183 10.07 -6.63 -12.53
N ALA A 184 9.32 -5.89 -11.71
CA ALA A 184 8.55 -6.44 -10.60
C ALA A 184 7.19 -7.02 -11.06
N PRO A 185 6.70 -8.11 -10.44
CA PRO A 185 5.36 -8.67 -10.71
C PRO A 185 4.23 -7.82 -10.08
N LEU A 186 4.27 -6.50 -10.28
CA LEU A 186 3.35 -5.53 -9.69
C LEU A 186 2.07 -5.38 -10.53
N LYS A 187 0.90 -5.62 -9.93
CA LYS A 187 -0.37 -5.29 -10.57
C LYS A 187 -0.69 -3.81 -10.41
N LEU A 188 -0.94 -3.11 -11.51
CA LEU A 188 -1.22 -1.67 -11.50
C LEU A 188 -2.62 -1.37 -12.03
N LYS A 189 -3.37 -0.53 -11.31
CA LYS A 189 -4.58 0.12 -11.82
C LYS A 189 -4.52 1.61 -11.53
N ILE A 190 -4.87 2.40 -12.54
CA ILE A 190 -4.75 3.85 -12.48
C ILE A 190 -6.11 4.45 -12.78
N PHE A 191 -6.58 5.29 -11.88
CA PHE A 191 -7.88 5.92 -11.93
C PHE A 191 -7.72 7.42 -12.10
N PHE A 192 -8.47 8.00 -13.04
CA PHE A 192 -8.48 9.44 -13.28
C PHE A 192 -9.89 9.99 -13.18
N GLU A 193 -9.99 11.28 -12.89
CA GLU A 193 -11.25 11.90 -12.53
C GLU A 193 -12.13 12.19 -13.75
N GLY A 194 -13.43 12.27 -13.49
CA GLY A 194 -14.46 12.37 -14.50
C GLY A 194 -15.24 13.67 -14.43
N ALA A 195 -15.29 14.28 -13.25
CA ALA A 195 -15.90 15.57 -13.00
C ALA A 195 -14.83 16.56 -12.52
N PRO A 196 -15.02 17.88 -12.74
CA PRO A 196 -14.10 18.88 -12.20
C PRO A 196 -14.21 18.96 -10.67
N THR A 197 -13.13 19.43 -10.05
CA THR A 197 -13.10 19.87 -8.65
C THR A 197 -13.32 21.38 -8.61
N LYS A 198 -14.12 21.84 -7.64
CA LYS A 198 -14.39 23.26 -7.43
C LYS A 198 -13.56 23.79 -6.27
N VAL A 199 -12.70 24.78 -6.54
CA VAL A 199 -11.89 25.48 -5.53
C VAL A 199 -12.09 26.98 -5.71
N ASN A 200 -12.44 27.69 -4.64
CA ASN A 200 -12.66 29.15 -4.66
C ASN A 200 -13.57 29.67 -5.79
N GLY A 201 -14.55 28.86 -6.21
CA GLY A 201 -15.50 29.21 -7.28
C GLY A 201 -15.06 28.79 -8.69
N GLU A 202 -13.81 28.38 -8.87
CA GLU A 202 -13.29 27.89 -10.15
C GLU A 202 -13.38 26.37 -10.24
N GLU A 203 -13.75 25.86 -11.41
CA GLU A 203 -13.84 24.42 -11.70
C GLU A 203 -12.72 23.99 -12.64
N PHE A 204 -11.95 22.99 -12.23
CA PHE A 204 -10.89 22.42 -13.05
C PHE A 204 -10.71 20.93 -12.76
N LYS A 205 -10.12 20.24 -13.72
CA LYS A 205 -9.65 18.87 -13.53
C LYS A 205 -8.19 18.90 -13.08
N VAL A 206 -7.91 18.35 -11.90
CA VAL A 206 -6.57 18.14 -11.34
C VAL A 206 -5.82 17.09 -12.16
N VAL A 207 -6.45 15.95 -12.46
CA VAL A 207 -5.79 14.80 -13.09
C VAL A 207 -6.61 14.23 -14.22
N GLU A 208 -6.15 14.54 -15.44
CA GLU A 208 -6.73 14.04 -16.68
C GLU A 208 -5.98 12.82 -17.19
N SER A 209 -6.58 12.09 -18.15
CA SER A 209 -6.00 10.85 -18.68
C SER A 209 -4.58 11.02 -19.25
N ALA A 210 -4.25 12.21 -19.76
CA ALA A 210 -2.92 12.52 -20.30
C ALA A 210 -1.85 12.67 -19.20
N VAL A 211 -2.25 13.02 -17.98
CA VAL A 211 -1.35 13.25 -16.85
C VAL A 211 -1.09 11.95 -16.09
N VAL A 212 -2.02 10.98 -16.10
CA VAL A 212 -1.83 9.65 -15.47
C VAL A 212 -1.17 8.61 -16.37
N ALA A 213 -0.87 8.96 -17.62
CA ALA A 213 -0.45 7.97 -18.63
C ALA A 213 1.02 7.58 -18.46
N LEU A 214 1.31 6.72 -17.47
CA LEU A 214 2.57 5.98 -17.44
C LEU A 214 2.75 5.22 -18.77
N PRO A 215 3.99 5.10 -19.30
CA PRO A 215 4.27 4.32 -20.51
C PRO A 215 3.62 2.92 -20.48
N ASP A 216 3.04 2.46 -21.59
CA ASP A 216 2.42 1.13 -21.72
C ASP A 216 1.29 0.78 -20.72
N THR A 217 0.69 1.76 -20.04
CA THR A 217 -0.38 1.52 -19.05
C THR A 217 -1.79 1.81 -19.56
N GLN A 218 -2.01 2.05 -20.85
CA GLN A 218 -3.30 2.50 -21.40
C GLN A 218 -4.47 1.55 -21.06
N LYS A 219 -4.20 0.25 -20.95
CA LYS A 219 -5.20 -0.78 -20.57
C LYS A 219 -5.57 -0.76 -19.08
N GLN A 220 -4.79 -0.05 -18.26
CA GLN A 220 -4.97 0.05 -16.81
C GLN A 220 -5.71 1.32 -16.39
N LEU A 221 -5.87 2.28 -17.31
CA LEU A 221 -6.59 3.53 -17.07
C LEU A 221 -8.10 3.29 -16.93
N VAL A 222 -8.69 3.83 -15.87
CA VAL A 222 -10.13 3.76 -15.60
C VAL A 222 -10.65 5.14 -15.18
N ARG A 223 -11.68 5.64 -15.86
CA ARG A 223 -12.33 6.90 -15.47
C ARG A 223 -13.31 6.69 -14.32
N ILE A 224 -13.16 7.47 -13.26
CA ILE A 224 -14.11 7.59 -12.15
C ILE A 224 -14.97 8.83 -12.35
N GLY A 225 -16.29 8.69 -12.27
CA GLY A 225 -17.28 9.74 -12.56
C GLY A 225 -17.35 10.90 -11.55
N TYR A 226 -16.39 10.99 -10.62
CA TYR A 226 -16.34 11.98 -9.55
C TYR A 226 -15.21 13.00 -9.77
N SER A 227 -15.22 14.04 -8.94
CA SER A 227 -14.15 15.03 -8.80
C SER A 227 -12.91 14.43 -8.14
N HIS A 228 -11.82 15.18 -8.09
CA HIS A 228 -10.59 14.74 -7.44
C HIS A 228 -10.79 14.34 -5.97
N HIS A 229 -11.57 15.13 -5.22
CA HIS A 229 -11.90 14.82 -3.83
C HIS A 229 -12.92 13.67 -3.72
N GLY A 230 -13.88 13.61 -4.64
CA GLY A 230 -14.95 12.61 -4.60
C GLY A 230 -14.51 11.22 -5.06
N MET A 231 -13.47 11.09 -5.88
CA MET A 231 -13.10 9.81 -6.51
C MET A 231 -12.57 8.74 -5.56
N SER A 232 -12.28 9.11 -4.31
CA SER A 232 -11.81 8.22 -3.24
C SER A 232 -12.84 8.07 -2.11
N CYS A 233 -14.04 8.66 -2.24
CA CYS A 233 -15.06 8.72 -1.20
C CYS A 233 -16.34 8.02 -1.66
N PHE A 234 -16.70 6.90 -1.01
CA PHE A 234 -17.85 6.07 -1.41
C PHE A 234 -18.84 5.87 -0.27
N LYS A 235 -20.13 6.02 -0.57
CA LYS A 235 -21.19 5.92 0.44
C LYS A 235 -21.57 4.47 0.77
N ASP A 236 -21.58 3.60 -0.24
CA ASP A 236 -22.00 2.20 -0.11
C ASP A 236 -21.45 1.34 -1.26
N GLU A 237 -21.66 0.03 -1.16
CA GLU A 237 -21.24 -0.97 -2.14
C GLU A 237 -22.03 -0.93 -3.47
N ASN A 238 -23.17 -0.22 -3.53
CA ASN A 238 -24.00 -0.15 -4.71
C ASN A 238 -23.54 0.91 -5.71
N ASP A 239 -22.77 1.88 -5.23
CA ASP A 239 -22.12 2.91 -6.04
C ASP A 239 -21.38 2.30 -7.25
N LYS A 240 -21.72 2.82 -8.44
CA LYS A 240 -21.17 2.35 -9.71
C LYS A 240 -19.69 2.68 -9.85
N GLU A 241 -19.25 3.79 -9.28
CA GLU A 241 -17.88 4.25 -9.31
C GLU A 241 -17.03 3.47 -8.30
N PHE A 242 -17.56 3.19 -7.11
CA PHE A 242 -16.94 2.25 -6.17
C PHE A 242 -16.66 0.89 -6.82
N LYS A 243 -17.63 0.33 -7.55
CA LYS A 243 -17.49 -0.95 -8.25
C LYS A 243 -16.34 -0.98 -9.25
N LYS A 244 -15.97 0.16 -9.85
CA LYS A 244 -14.81 0.24 -10.76
C LYS A 244 -13.49 0.03 -10.05
N ILE A 245 -13.38 0.40 -8.78
CA ILE A 245 -12.21 0.14 -7.93
C ILE A 245 -12.32 -1.27 -7.32
N PHE A 246 -13.49 -1.62 -6.81
CA PHE A 246 -13.68 -2.90 -6.12
C PHE A 246 -13.53 -4.12 -7.05
N ASN A 247 -13.95 -4.03 -8.32
CA ASN A 247 -13.89 -5.18 -9.22
C ASN A 247 -12.44 -5.64 -9.51
N PRO A 248 -11.49 -4.76 -9.89
CA PRO A 248 -10.07 -5.13 -9.97
C PRO A 248 -9.51 -5.62 -8.64
N LEU A 249 -9.82 -4.95 -7.53
CA LEU A 249 -9.39 -5.38 -6.19
C LEU A 249 -9.85 -6.82 -5.90
N LYS A 250 -11.13 -7.12 -6.12
CA LYS A 250 -11.72 -8.46 -5.98
C LYS A 250 -11.03 -9.49 -6.86
N SER A 251 -10.68 -9.14 -8.10
CA SER A 251 -9.92 -10.02 -8.99
C SER A 251 -8.52 -10.31 -8.44
N TRP A 252 -7.85 -9.31 -7.85
CA TRP A 252 -6.53 -9.50 -7.24
C TRP A 252 -6.61 -10.37 -5.99
N LEU A 253 -7.62 -10.14 -5.13
CA LEU A 253 -7.90 -10.98 -3.97
C LEU A 253 -8.18 -12.44 -4.35
N GLY A 254 -8.88 -12.66 -5.46
CA GLY A 254 -9.16 -14.01 -5.98
C GLY A 254 -7.93 -14.76 -6.51
N SER A 255 -6.85 -14.05 -6.82
CA SER A 255 -5.58 -14.66 -7.27
C SER A 255 -4.61 -15.00 -6.14
N LEU A 256 -4.96 -14.69 -4.88
CA LEU A 256 -4.10 -15.00 -3.74
C LEU A 256 -3.94 -16.53 -3.61
N PRO A 257 -2.71 -17.06 -3.42
CA PRO A 257 -2.47 -18.48 -3.24
C PRO A 257 -3.26 -19.02 -2.06
N SER A 258 -4.03 -20.11 -2.26
CA SER A 258 -4.79 -20.76 -1.18
C SER A 258 -3.91 -20.99 0.05
N PRO A 259 -4.47 -20.91 1.28
CA PRO A 259 -3.71 -21.22 2.48
C PRO A 259 -3.07 -22.60 2.29
N GLU A 260 -1.77 -22.72 2.56
CA GLU A 260 -1.17 -24.04 2.70
C GLU A 260 -1.97 -24.77 3.77
N GLU A 261 -2.54 -25.93 3.43
CA GLU A 261 -3.09 -26.81 4.45
C GLU A 261 -1.94 -27.08 5.42
N LYS A 262 -2.05 -26.59 6.66
CA LYS A 262 -1.18 -27.03 7.75
C LYS A 262 -1.42 -28.53 7.87
N GLY A 263 -0.61 -29.30 7.14
CA GLY A 263 -0.70 -30.75 7.13
C GLY A 263 -0.71 -31.19 8.58
N THR A 264 -1.80 -31.82 9.01
CA THR A 264 -1.84 -32.53 10.28
C THR A 264 -0.67 -33.50 10.26
N VAL A 265 0.39 -33.15 10.98
CA VAL A 265 1.48 -34.07 11.27
C VAL A 265 0.89 -35.10 12.23
N ASN A 266 0.19 -36.08 11.67
CA ASN A 266 -0.16 -37.31 12.36
C ASN A 266 1.15 -38.06 12.53
N ASN A 267 1.88 -37.78 13.62
CA ASN A 267 2.94 -38.65 14.12
C ASN A 267 2.28 -39.95 14.61
N ILE A 268 1.87 -40.80 13.67
CA ILE A 268 1.58 -42.21 13.97
C ILE A 268 2.93 -42.91 13.95
N SER A 269 3.55 -43.01 15.13
CA SER A 269 4.67 -43.92 15.34
C SER A 269 4.16 -45.36 15.25
N ASN A 270 4.07 -45.91 14.04
CA ASN A 270 3.91 -47.34 13.84
C ASN A 270 5.27 -48.03 14.00
N ALA A 271 5.66 -48.27 15.25
CA ALA A 271 6.71 -49.23 15.55
C ALA A 271 6.11 -50.65 15.49
N SER A 272 6.25 -51.32 14.34
CA SER A 272 5.98 -52.75 14.23
C SER A 272 7.21 -53.53 14.70
N PHE A 273 7.17 -54.07 15.92
CA PHE A 273 8.14 -55.06 16.39
C PHE A 273 7.69 -56.45 15.94
N ALA A 274 8.29 -56.95 14.86
CA ALA A 274 8.21 -58.36 14.49
C ALA A 274 9.38 -59.10 15.14
N GLY A 275 9.07 -59.89 16.19
CA GLY A 275 9.84 -61.05 16.64
C GLY A 275 11.30 -60.85 17.06
N SER A 276 11.56 -60.82 18.37
CA SER A 276 12.66 -61.62 18.91
C SER A 276 12.39 -61.99 20.38
N THR A 277 12.49 -63.28 20.68
CA THR A 277 12.60 -63.80 22.04
C THR A 277 14.03 -63.58 22.50
N ASN A 278 14.25 -62.71 23.49
CA ASN A 278 15.42 -62.80 24.35
C ASN A 278 15.16 -62.14 25.70
N SER A 279 15.22 -62.95 26.75
CA SER A 279 15.29 -62.52 28.14
C SER A 279 16.67 -61.90 28.38
N GLY A 280 16.72 -60.59 28.61
CA GLY A 280 17.95 -59.88 28.97
C GLY A 280 17.63 -58.69 29.86
N LEU A 281 18.21 -58.65 31.07
CA LEU A 281 18.19 -57.47 31.93
C LEU A 281 18.82 -56.28 31.22
N GLN A 282 18.10 -55.16 31.14
CA GLN A 282 18.63 -53.90 30.63
C GLN A 282 19.08 -53.01 31.79
N LEU A 283 20.40 -52.97 32.01
CA LEU A 283 21.12 -51.96 32.80
C LEU A 283 21.74 -50.95 31.82
N GLY A 284 21.53 -49.66 32.08
CA GLY A 284 22.18 -48.55 31.36
C GLY A 284 21.56 -47.23 31.79
N GLN A 285 22.00 -46.65 32.91
CA GLN A 285 22.96 -45.55 33.00
C GLN A 285 22.48 -44.23 32.34
N ASN A 286 21.91 -43.37 33.18
CA ASN A 286 21.84 -41.93 32.95
C ASN A 286 23.22 -41.31 33.20
N ALA A 287 23.75 -40.61 32.20
CA ALA A 287 24.83 -39.65 32.38
C ALA A 287 24.60 -38.45 31.45
N GLY A 288 24.30 -37.29 32.03
CA GLY A 288 24.07 -36.06 31.26
C GLY A 288 23.54 -34.89 32.08
N ALA A 289 24.34 -34.45 33.06
CA ALA A 289 24.35 -33.21 33.83
C ALA A 289 23.10 -32.29 33.87
N LEU A 290 22.54 -32.19 35.09
CA LEU A 290 21.78 -31.04 35.59
C LEU A 290 22.75 -29.88 35.90
N ASN A 291 22.45 -28.68 35.40
CA ASN A 291 22.89 -27.43 36.03
C ASN A 291 21.68 -26.50 36.12
N GLY A 292 21.03 -26.52 37.27
CA GLY A 292 20.11 -25.47 37.70
C GLY A 292 20.89 -24.34 38.36
N PHE A 293 20.43 -23.10 38.19
CA PHE A 293 20.75 -22.01 39.09
C PHE A 293 19.50 -21.63 39.89
N SER A 294 19.69 -21.67 41.21
CA SER A 294 18.73 -21.35 42.27
C SER A 294 18.70 -19.85 42.52
N PHE A 295 17.51 -19.32 42.84
CA PHE A 295 17.33 -18.00 43.44
C PHE A 295 17.68 -18.00 44.94
N GLY A 296 18.19 -16.86 45.41
CA GLY A 296 17.91 -16.29 46.74
C GLY A 296 19.00 -16.39 47.82
N ARG A 297 19.55 -15.25 48.23
CA ARG A 297 19.06 -14.46 49.37
C ARG A 297 19.64 -13.05 49.33
#